data_AF-A0AAU5KSD9-F1
#
_entry.id   AF-A0AAU5KSD9-F1
#
_cell.length_a   1.000
_cell.length_b   1.000
_cell.length_c   1.000
_cell.angle_alpha   90.00
_cell.angle_beta   90.00
_cell.angle_gamma   90.00
#
_symmetry.space_group_name_H-M   'P 1'
#
loop_
_entity.id
_entity.type
_entity.pdbx_description
1 polymer ?
#
loop_
_entity_poly.entity_id
_entity_poly.type
_entity_poly.pdbx_seq_one_letter_code
_entity_poly.pdbx_strand_id
1 'polypeptide(L)'
;MDDGNHDGLGSYWDPLPTARRLLTGQPHLDRFGGHWGERNWRNVPGPFYGADTDSLQLGRRDAPFHLAHDDDHGPFSGREFVYRQPVGAAQTRDLLDGCALGHGGFAMDGDDHWTVPAVREWWQERGRVREWAVEAADRWSRARGEHREHYRDAADGLRDYIAHLDHGLEEYLRGYLLWLAERRPRRPGEPLPLLERPRPGATLPPTVGRAPTPAPAPAPGPGATAGEPVLAGYFVAVPEPVTGSGLPRTKLLTTASDCLIDRLPQDGCWFPTAQDALAACAPLDVPAAARLYALLVPAGHAAALATDIRAADGHEPVLLARLDGRADDPATPEGGYQLGWEVLGYDHGLLHSWLCNDLYREAVRALAVDTDDRGLLSGREAAERVATWANDLGDTRPVTWFPAALVEWNAPIETDFEPITTEAPRPPRPWWHRFTAG
;
A
#
# COMPACT_ATOMS: atom_id res chain seq x y z
N MET A 1 -29.95 8.01 7.78
CA MET A 1 -29.30 9.29 8.10
C MET A 1 -27.88 9.16 7.61
N ASP A 2 -27.45 10.10 6.77
CA ASP A 2 -26.09 10.20 6.25
C ASP A 2 -25.26 11.02 7.24
N ASP A 3 -24.01 10.62 7.45
CA ASP A 3 -22.90 11.42 8.02
C ASP A 3 -21.64 10.52 8.04
N GLY A 4 -20.69 10.77 7.15
CA GLY A 4 -19.52 9.90 6.99
C GLY A 4 -18.64 10.24 5.79
N ASN A 5 -18.33 11.53 5.59
CA ASN A 5 -17.51 11.97 4.47
C ASN A 5 -16.02 11.96 4.82
N HIS A 6 -15.23 11.17 4.10
CA HIS A 6 -13.76 11.13 4.24
C HIS A 6 -13.06 11.36 2.90
N ASP A 7 -13.41 12.47 2.23
CA ASP A 7 -12.54 13.10 1.24
C ASP A 7 -11.26 13.58 1.96
N GLY A 8 -10.16 12.82 1.89
CA GLY A 8 -8.89 13.26 2.47
C GLY A 8 -7.82 12.17 2.66
N LEU A 9 -6.95 12.02 1.66
CA LEU A 9 -5.62 11.43 1.85
C LEU A 9 -4.89 12.17 2.99
N GLY A 10 -4.23 11.42 3.87
CA GLY A 10 -3.61 11.95 5.08
C GLY A 10 -4.60 12.46 6.14
N SER A 11 -5.83 11.94 6.20
CA SER A 11 -6.67 12.04 7.40
C SER A 11 -6.51 10.77 8.25
N TYR A 12 -6.45 10.93 9.57
CA TYR A 12 -6.69 9.81 10.49
C TYR A 12 -8.10 9.26 10.30
N TRP A 13 -8.21 7.93 10.27
CA TRP A 13 -9.46 7.17 10.34
C TRP A 13 -9.69 6.75 11.79
N ASP A 14 -10.87 7.01 12.35
CA ASP A 14 -11.28 6.46 13.63
C ASP A 14 -11.91 5.07 13.42
N PRO A 15 -11.25 3.98 13.82
CA PRO A 15 -11.80 2.64 13.66
C PRO A 15 -12.86 2.29 14.72
N LEU A 16 -12.92 3.03 15.85
CA LEU A 16 -13.73 2.64 17.00
C LEU A 16 -15.25 2.56 16.70
N PRO A 17 -15.87 3.46 15.90
CA PRO A 17 -17.27 3.32 15.48
C PRO A 17 -17.53 2.08 14.61
N THR A 18 -16.53 1.64 13.84
CA THR A 18 -16.62 0.41 13.03
C THR A 18 -16.40 -0.82 13.89
N ALA A 19 -15.40 -0.82 14.77
CA ALA A 19 -15.15 -1.91 15.70
C ALA A 19 -16.36 -2.15 16.63
N ARG A 20 -16.88 -1.10 17.29
CA ARG A 20 -18.07 -1.20 18.16
C ARG A 20 -19.29 -1.76 17.42
N ARG A 21 -19.49 -1.38 16.15
CA ARG A 21 -20.55 -1.91 15.28
C ARG A 21 -20.34 -3.40 14.95
N LEU A 22 -19.11 -3.80 14.64
CA LEU A 22 -18.75 -5.20 14.36
C LEU A 22 -18.91 -6.07 15.60
N LEU A 23 -18.41 -5.65 16.77
CA LEU A 23 -18.55 -6.38 18.04
C LEU A 23 -20.03 -6.55 18.45
N THR A 24 -20.85 -5.51 18.28
CA THR A 24 -22.30 -5.58 18.55
C THR A 24 -23.00 -6.62 17.66
N GLY A 25 -22.58 -6.75 16.40
CA GLY A 25 -23.12 -7.75 15.47
C GLY A 25 -22.49 -9.14 15.59
N GLN A 26 -21.28 -9.24 16.15
CA GLN A 26 -20.48 -10.46 16.25
C GLN A 26 -19.82 -10.59 17.64
N PRO A 27 -20.58 -10.83 18.74
CA PRO A 27 -20.04 -10.79 20.11
C PRO A 27 -18.97 -11.85 20.44
N HIS A 28 -18.71 -12.81 19.54
CA HIS A 28 -17.61 -13.77 19.70
C HIS A 28 -16.23 -13.16 19.48
N LEU A 29 -16.17 -12.03 18.77
CA LEU A 29 -14.98 -11.19 18.57
C LEU A 29 -14.67 -10.30 19.78
N ASP A 30 -15.59 -10.17 20.74
CA ASP A 30 -15.39 -9.32 21.91
C ASP A 30 -14.48 -10.02 22.93
N ARG A 31 -13.18 -9.94 22.64
CA ARG A 31 -12.06 -10.49 23.41
C ARG A 31 -11.14 -9.38 23.93
N PHE A 32 -11.68 -8.18 24.13
CA PHE A 32 -10.92 -7.07 24.67
C PHE A 32 -10.92 -7.09 26.20
N GLY A 33 -9.73 -7.05 26.78
CA GLY A 33 -9.52 -7.15 28.23
C GLY A 33 -8.14 -6.73 28.73
N GLY A 34 -7.18 -6.48 27.83
CA GLY A 34 -5.82 -6.06 28.17
C GLY A 34 -5.78 -4.73 28.93
N HIS A 35 -4.74 -4.52 29.73
CA HIS A 35 -4.60 -3.30 30.53
C HIS A 35 -3.48 -2.38 30.00
N TRP A 36 -3.74 -1.08 29.99
CA TRP A 36 -2.79 -0.06 29.51
C TRP A 36 -1.40 -0.11 30.19
N GLY A 37 -1.37 -0.49 31.48
CA GLY A 37 -0.13 -0.65 32.24
C GLY A 37 0.74 -1.83 31.79
N GLU A 38 0.15 -2.79 31.09
CA GLU A 38 0.77 -4.03 30.60
C GLU A 38 1.04 -3.99 29.08
N ARG A 39 0.68 -2.88 28.40
CA ARG A 39 0.86 -2.72 26.95
C ARG A 39 2.30 -3.00 26.52
N ASN A 40 2.47 -3.74 25.43
CA ASN A 40 3.79 -3.93 24.83
C ASN A 40 4.36 -2.56 24.39
N TRP A 41 5.59 -2.24 24.79
CA TRP A 41 6.24 -0.98 24.40
C TRP A 41 6.47 -0.87 22.88
N ARG A 42 6.42 -2.01 22.19
CA ARG A 42 6.53 -2.17 20.73
C ARG A 42 5.24 -1.84 19.95
N ASN A 43 4.08 -1.64 20.60
CA ASN A 43 2.86 -1.26 19.89
C ASN A 43 3.05 0.09 19.16
N VAL A 44 2.57 0.22 17.93
CA VAL A 44 2.42 1.54 17.28
C VAL A 44 1.30 2.32 17.98
N PRO A 45 1.52 3.60 18.36
CA PRO A 45 0.51 4.40 19.02
C PRO A 45 -0.80 4.49 18.23
N GLY A 46 -1.93 4.31 18.91
CA GLY A 46 -3.24 4.19 18.29
C GLY A 46 -4.28 3.61 19.25
N PRO A 47 -5.54 3.45 18.79
CA PRO A 47 -6.64 2.95 19.61
C PRO A 47 -6.47 1.50 20.06
N PHE A 48 -5.90 0.63 19.23
CA PHE A 48 -5.69 -0.78 19.56
C PHE A 48 -4.29 -1.04 20.10
N TYR A 49 -4.15 -1.97 21.05
CA TYR A 49 -2.84 -2.45 21.51
C TYR A 49 -2.91 -3.86 22.10
N GLY A 50 -1.80 -4.60 22.00
CA GLY A 50 -1.58 -5.83 22.76
C GLY A 50 -0.90 -5.55 24.10
N ALA A 51 -1.35 -6.20 25.17
CA ALA A 51 -0.85 -6.06 26.54
C ALA A 51 -0.36 -7.41 27.10
N ASP A 52 -1.06 -7.99 28.08
CA ASP A 52 -0.86 -9.37 28.53
C ASP A 52 -1.55 -10.35 27.55
N THR A 53 -1.20 -10.27 26.26
CA THR A 53 -1.62 -11.23 25.23
C THR A 53 -1.00 -12.59 25.47
N ASP A 54 -1.67 -13.63 24.98
CA ASP A 54 -1.19 -15.01 25.14
C ASP A 54 0.05 -15.32 24.29
N SER A 55 0.58 -16.52 24.50
CA SER A 55 1.76 -17.06 23.83
C SER A 55 1.46 -17.94 22.61
N LEU A 56 0.19 -18.05 22.18
CA LEU A 56 -0.22 -18.94 21.08
C LEU A 56 0.17 -18.37 19.71
N GLN A 57 0.32 -17.04 19.59
CA GLN A 57 0.82 -16.35 18.39
C GLN A 57 0.00 -16.70 17.12
N LEU A 58 -1.33 -16.66 17.25
CA LEU A 58 -2.29 -17.07 16.22
C LEU A 58 -2.96 -15.89 15.50
N GLY A 59 -3.03 -14.72 16.13
CA GLY A 59 -3.69 -13.54 15.57
C GLY A 59 -3.04 -13.05 14.28
N ARG A 60 -1.71 -13.17 14.13
CA ARG A 60 -1.04 -12.79 12.86
C ARG A 60 -1.55 -13.59 11.65
N ARG A 61 -2.03 -14.83 11.82
CA ARG A 61 -2.57 -15.62 10.69
C ARG A 61 -3.76 -14.93 10.02
N ASP A 62 -4.61 -14.28 10.82
CA ASP A 62 -5.86 -13.66 10.37
C ASP A 62 -5.74 -12.11 10.27
N ALA A 63 -4.69 -11.53 10.87
CA ALA A 63 -4.36 -10.10 10.78
C ALA A 63 -2.87 -9.83 10.44
N PRO A 64 -2.33 -10.38 9.32
CA PRO A 64 -0.88 -10.40 9.05
C PRO A 64 -0.23 -9.02 8.92
N PHE A 65 -1.01 -8.03 8.48
CA PHE A 65 -0.57 -6.64 8.29
C PHE A 65 -0.73 -5.73 9.50
N HIS A 66 -1.20 -6.27 10.64
CA HIS A 66 -1.48 -5.51 11.86
C HIS A 66 -0.82 -6.07 13.12
N LEU A 67 -0.69 -7.41 13.22
CA LEU A 67 -0.15 -8.10 14.39
C LEU A 67 1.26 -8.64 14.16
N ALA A 68 2.11 -8.48 15.17
CA ALA A 68 3.46 -9.03 15.21
C ALA A 68 3.74 -9.62 16.59
N HIS A 69 4.72 -10.51 16.68
CA HIS A 69 5.10 -11.20 17.92
C HIS A 69 6.35 -10.57 18.53
N ASP A 70 6.46 -10.55 19.85
CA ASP A 70 7.74 -10.27 20.54
C ASP A 70 8.57 -11.53 20.83
N ASP A 71 9.69 -11.33 21.50
CA ASP A 71 10.65 -12.37 21.90
C ASP A 71 10.90 -12.43 23.43
N ASP A 72 10.15 -11.69 24.24
CA ASP A 72 10.52 -11.40 25.64
C ASP A 72 10.54 -12.65 26.54
N HIS A 73 9.74 -13.67 26.21
CA HIS A 73 9.75 -14.97 26.89
C HIS A 73 10.43 -16.09 26.07
N GLY A 74 10.88 -15.77 24.85
CA GLY A 74 11.56 -16.69 23.93
C GLY A 74 10.65 -17.43 22.91
N PRO A 75 11.11 -18.60 22.41
CA PRO A 75 10.45 -19.34 21.33
C PRO A 75 9.08 -19.93 21.73
N PHE A 76 8.02 -19.57 20.99
CA PHE A 76 6.60 -19.91 21.27
C PHE A 76 6.07 -19.42 22.62
N SER A 77 6.62 -18.31 23.10
CA SER A 77 6.23 -17.70 24.37
C SER A 77 6.15 -16.17 24.34
N GLY A 78 6.67 -15.52 23.30
CA GLY A 78 6.51 -14.08 23.08
C GLY A 78 5.05 -13.68 22.79
N ARG A 79 4.75 -12.40 22.99
CA ARG A 79 3.39 -11.84 23.00
C ARG A 79 3.01 -11.18 21.69
N GLU A 80 1.71 -11.18 21.36
CA GLU A 80 1.20 -10.46 20.19
C GLU A 80 1.01 -8.97 20.49
N PHE A 81 1.40 -8.09 19.56
CA PHE A 81 1.21 -6.63 19.66
C PHE A 81 0.80 -6.01 18.31
N VAL A 82 0.17 -4.85 18.37
CA VAL A 82 -0.32 -4.11 17.18
C VAL A 82 0.81 -3.25 16.62
N TYR A 83 1.38 -3.65 15.48
CA TYR A 83 2.48 -2.94 14.83
C TYR A 83 2.01 -1.96 13.74
N ARG A 84 0.75 -2.07 13.29
CA ARG A 84 0.11 -1.13 12.37
C ARG A 84 -1.37 -1.00 12.71
N GLN A 85 -1.84 0.23 12.82
CA GLN A 85 -3.24 0.54 13.14
C GLN A 85 -4.10 0.51 11.87
N PRO A 86 -5.39 0.12 11.94
CA PRO A 86 -6.24 -0.02 10.75
C PRO A 86 -6.69 1.35 10.23
N VAL A 87 -6.50 1.61 8.93
CA VAL A 87 -6.88 2.88 8.28
C VAL A 87 -8.19 2.82 7.48
N GLY A 88 -8.92 1.70 7.55
CA GLY A 88 -10.20 1.52 6.86
C GLY A 88 -11.08 0.45 7.51
N ALA A 89 -12.31 0.29 6.99
CA ALA A 89 -13.31 -0.61 7.58
C ALA A 89 -12.96 -2.10 7.44
N ALA A 90 -12.33 -2.50 6.33
CA ALA A 90 -11.81 -3.87 6.12
C ALA A 90 -10.71 -4.20 7.13
N GLN A 91 -9.61 -3.44 7.13
CA GLN A 91 -8.52 -3.55 8.11
C GLN A 91 -8.99 -3.53 9.57
N THR A 92 -10.07 -2.80 9.88
CA THR A 92 -10.68 -2.81 11.22
C THR A 92 -11.26 -4.19 11.55
N ARG A 93 -11.94 -4.86 10.61
CA ARG A 93 -12.37 -6.25 10.75
C ARG A 93 -11.17 -7.19 10.87
N ASP A 94 -10.20 -7.09 9.98
CA ASP A 94 -9.06 -8.01 9.92
C ASP A 94 -8.33 -8.04 11.28
N LEU A 95 -8.06 -6.85 11.86
CA LEU A 95 -7.51 -6.74 13.21
C LEU A 95 -8.45 -7.27 14.31
N LEU A 96 -9.78 -7.10 14.21
CA LEU A 96 -10.71 -7.72 15.17
C LEU A 96 -10.67 -9.24 15.11
N ASP A 97 -10.67 -9.82 13.90
CA ASP A 97 -10.70 -11.26 13.69
C ASP A 97 -9.37 -11.89 14.18
N GLY A 98 -8.23 -11.23 13.98
CA GLY A 98 -6.94 -11.58 14.61
C GLY A 98 -6.92 -11.41 16.14
N CYS A 99 -7.43 -10.29 16.68
CA CYS A 99 -7.50 -10.07 18.13
C CYS A 99 -8.37 -11.11 18.86
N ALA A 100 -9.39 -11.65 18.17
CA ALA A 100 -10.28 -12.67 18.73
C ALA A 100 -9.59 -14.01 19.01
N LEU A 101 -8.41 -14.26 18.44
CA LEU A 101 -7.61 -15.46 18.70
C LEU A 101 -6.65 -15.33 19.90
N GLY A 102 -6.15 -14.14 20.23
CA GLY A 102 -5.16 -13.91 21.32
C GLY A 102 -5.73 -13.88 22.74
N HIS A 103 -6.79 -14.65 23.00
CA HIS A 103 -7.46 -14.97 24.28
C HIS A 103 -7.62 -13.89 25.38
N GLY A 104 -7.61 -12.59 25.06
CA GLY A 104 -8.07 -11.53 25.99
C GLY A 104 -7.13 -10.35 26.19
N GLY A 105 -5.84 -10.49 25.87
CA GLY A 105 -4.82 -9.49 26.20
C GLY A 105 -4.78 -8.27 25.28
N PHE A 106 -5.63 -8.22 24.25
CA PHE A 106 -5.80 -7.03 23.42
C PHE A 106 -6.73 -6.01 24.09
N ALA A 107 -6.58 -4.75 23.72
CA ALA A 107 -7.42 -3.65 24.16
C ALA A 107 -7.69 -2.66 23.01
N MET A 108 -8.76 -1.87 23.12
CA MET A 108 -9.21 -0.88 22.12
C MET A 108 -9.49 0.51 22.73
N ASP A 109 -8.95 0.78 23.92
CA ASP A 109 -9.08 2.04 24.67
C ASP A 109 -7.82 2.92 24.60
N GLY A 110 -6.86 2.61 23.71
CA GLY A 110 -5.58 3.33 23.61
C GLY A 110 -5.75 4.83 23.36
N ASP A 111 -6.85 5.22 22.72
CA ASP A 111 -7.27 6.60 22.49
C ASP A 111 -7.59 7.40 23.76
N ASP A 112 -7.85 6.74 24.89
CA ASP A 112 -8.07 7.39 26.19
C ASP A 112 -6.77 7.57 26.98
N HIS A 113 -5.68 6.89 26.58
CA HIS A 113 -4.39 6.89 27.29
C HIS A 113 -3.22 7.51 26.51
N TRP A 114 -3.20 7.40 25.18
CA TRP A 114 -2.18 8.08 24.37
C TRP A 114 -2.34 9.59 24.45
N THR A 115 -1.21 10.29 24.62
CA THR A 115 -1.17 11.75 24.66
C THR A 115 -0.19 12.26 23.60
N VAL A 116 -0.43 13.46 23.06
CA VAL A 116 0.45 14.10 22.07
C VAL A 116 1.93 14.13 22.49
N PRO A 117 2.30 14.37 23.78
CA PRO A 117 3.68 14.18 24.25
C PRO A 117 4.18 12.74 24.15
N ALA A 118 3.41 11.75 24.62
CA ALA A 118 3.82 10.34 24.66
C ALA A 118 3.96 9.71 23.25
N VAL A 119 3.09 10.09 22.30
CA VAL A 119 3.22 9.65 20.90
C VAL A 119 4.48 10.23 20.26
N ARG A 120 4.82 11.49 20.56
CA ARG A 120 6.08 12.09 20.10
C ARG A 120 7.32 11.48 20.76
N GLU A 121 7.23 11.13 22.04
CA GLU A 121 8.30 10.44 22.78
C GLU A 121 8.57 9.06 22.17
N TRP A 122 7.51 8.27 21.95
CA TRP A 122 7.60 6.99 21.24
C TRP A 122 8.20 7.13 19.82
N TRP A 123 7.83 8.17 19.06
CA TRP A 123 8.42 8.43 17.74
C TRP A 123 9.92 8.71 17.76
N GLN A 124 10.43 9.35 18.83
CA GLN A 124 11.87 9.54 19.03
C GLN A 124 12.55 8.22 19.45
N GLU A 125 11.91 7.41 20.29
CA GLU A 125 12.43 6.09 20.69
C GLU A 125 12.29 5.01 19.61
N ARG A 126 11.54 5.23 18.51
CA ARG A 126 11.26 4.19 17.49
C ARG A 126 12.50 3.50 16.91
N GLY A 127 13.67 4.16 16.95
CA GLY A 127 14.96 3.54 16.59
C GLY A 127 15.26 2.27 17.39
N ARG A 128 14.97 2.27 18.70
CA ARG A 128 15.07 1.11 19.60
C ARG A 128 14.11 -0.02 19.20
N VAL A 129 12.91 0.32 18.74
CA VAL A 129 11.94 -0.67 18.23
C VAL A 129 12.45 -1.28 16.92
N ARG A 130 13.02 -0.46 16.03
CA ARG A 130 13.60 -0.88 14.75
C ARG A 130 14.83 -1.77 14.92
N GLU A 131 15.76 -1.38 15.81
CA GLU A 131 16.94 -2.18 16.17
C GLU A 131 16.53 -3.57 16.66
N TRP A 132 15.62 -3.62 17.63
CA TRP A 132 15.04 -4.86 18.14
C TRP A 132 14.41 -5.71 17.02
N ALA A 133 13.58 -5.11 16.16
CA ALA A 133 12.89 -5.83 15.09
C ALA A 133 13.87 -6.42 14.06
N VAL A 134 14.97 -5.72 13.75
CA VAL A 134 16.04 -6.22 12.86
C VAL A 134 16.74 -7.44 13.47
N GLU A 135 17.15 -7.37 14.74
CA GLU A 135 17.80 -8.49 15.44
C GLU A 135 16.87 -9.71 15.54
N ALA A 136 15.60 -9.49 15.88
CA ALA A 136 14.62 -10.55 16.01
C ALA A 136 14.28 -11.21 14.65
N ALA A 137 14.09 -10.43 13.58
CA ALA A 137 13.80 -10.93 12.24
C ALA A 137 14.96 -11.77 11.67
N ASP A 138 16.20 -11.32 11.82
CA ASP A 138 17.37 -12.09 11.40
C ASP A 138 17.47 -13.43 12.17
N ARG A 139 17.42 -13.36 13.50
CA ARG A 139 17.51 -14.52 14.40
C ARG A 139 16.42 -15.56 14.11
N TRP A 140 15.18 -15.14 13.90
CA TRP A 140 14.06 -16.04 13.57
C TRP A 140 14.16 -16.60 12.14
N SER A 141 14.59 -15.82 11.15
CA SER A 141 14.78 -16.32 9.78
C SER A 141 15.81 -17.48 9.67
N ARG A 142 16.76 -17.52 10.62
CA ARG A 142 17.79 -18.56 10.75
C ARG A 142 17.30 -19.83 11.45
N ALA A 143 16.10 -19.83 12.04
CA ALA A 143 15.56 -20.95 12.80
C ALA A 143 15.44 -22.25 12.00
N ARG A 144 15.45 -23.37 12.73
CA ARG A 144 15.51 -24.75 12.23
C ARG A 144 14.65 -25.68 13.11
N GLY A 145 14.29 -26.83 12.58
CA GLY A 145 13.42 -27.81 13.24
C GLY A 145 11.97 -27.75 12.76
N GLU A 146 11.11 -28.48 13.46
CA GLU A 146 9.66 -28.66 13.23
C GLU A 146 8.89 -27.33 13.10
N HIS A 147 9.39 -26.29 13.76
CA HIS A 147 8.75 -24.98 13.89
C HIS A 147 9.26 -23.90 12.92
N ARG A 148 10.11 -24.26 11.95
CA ARG A 148 10.80 -23.30 11.06
C ARG A 148 9.87 -22.37 10.28
N GLU A 149 8.65 -22.79 9.96
CA GLU A 149 7.72 -21.99 9.15
C GLU A 149 7.10 -20.84 9.97
N HIS A 150 6.71 -21.10 11.22
CA HIS A 150 6.26 -20.07 12.17
C HIS A 150 7.30 -18.95 12.37
N TYR A 151 8.59 -19.30 12.48
CA TYR A 151 9.66 -18.31 12.61
C TYR A 151 9.97 -17.55 11.32
N ARG A 152 9.54 -18.06 10.16
CA ARG A 152 9.63 -17.31 8.90
C ARG A 152 8.52 -16.28 8.86
N ASP A 153 7.28 -16.71 9.06
CA ASP A 153 6.11 -15.84 9.17
C ASP A 153 6.32 -14.69 10.19
N ALA A 154 6.79 -15.01 11.39
CA ALA A 154 7.11 -14.01 12.41
C ALA A 154 8.28 -13.08 12.00
N ALA A 155 9.29 -13.59 11.27
CA ALA A 155 10.38 -12.76 10.75
C ALA A 155 9.93 -11.86 9.59
N ASP A 156 8.97 -12.31 8.78
CA ASP A 156 8.38 -11.54 7.69
C ASP A 156 7.47 -10.43 8.25
N GLY A 157 6.65 -10.72 9.27
CA GLY A 157 5.91 -9.69 10.02
C GLY A 157 6.80 -8.62 10.66
N LEU A 158 8.00 -8.98 11.11
CA LEU A 158 8.97 -7.98 11.57
C LEU A 158 9.61 -7.19 10.43
N ARG A 159 9.76 -7.74 9.23
CA ARG A 159 10.16 -6.97 8.03
C ARG A 159 9.07 -5.98 7.63
N ASP A 160 7.81 -6.41 7.66
CA ASP A 160 6.66 -5.52 7.45
C ASP A 160 6.63 -4.38 8.48
N TYR A 161 7.01 -4.67 9.74
CA TYR A 161 7.11 -3.64 10.77
C TYR A 161 8.29 -2.69 10.53
N ILE A 162 9.49 -3.18 10.19
CA ILE A 162 10.64 -2.33 9.84
C ILE A 162 10.29 -1.42 8.66
N ALA A 163 9.68 -1.97 7.61
CA ALA A 163 9.20 -1.19 6.47
C ALA A 163 8.17 -0.12 6.88
N HIS A 164 7.31 -0.41 7.87
CA HIS A 164 6.36 0.59 8.39
C HIS A 164 7.05 1.67 9.26
N LEU A 165 7.99 1.30 10.12
CA LEU A 165 8.76 2.22 10.97
C LEU A 165 9.56 3.24 10.14
N ASP A 166 10.01 2.82 8.95
CA ASP A 166 10.73 3.66 7.99
C ASP A 166 9.77 4.40 7.03
N HIS A 167 8.60 3.83 6.68
CA HIS A 167 7.69 4.36 5.65
C HIS A 167 6.20 4.32 6.04
N GLY A 168 5.50 5.43 5.81
CA GLY A 168 4.04 5.59 6.05
C GLY A 168 3.65 5.84 7.51
N LEU A 169 4.41 5.35 8.51
CA LEU A 169 4.09 5.56 9.92
C LEU A 169 4.14 7.04 10.33
N GLU A 170 4.98 7.88 9.71
CA GLU A 170 4.96 9.32 9.99
C GLU A 170 3.58 9.92 9.68
N GLU A 171 3.04 9.70 8.48
CA GLU A 171 1.78 10.32 8.07
C GLU A 171 0.62 9.88 8.98
N TYR A 172 0.54 8.57 9.26
CA TYR A 172 -0.43 8.03 10.20
C TYR A 172 -0.33 8.70 11.58
N LEU A 173 0.88 8.75 12.18
CA LEU A 173 1.05 9.35 13.51
C LEU A 173 0.80 10.85 13.51
N ARG A 174 1.07 11.57 12.42
CA ARG A 174 0.75 13.00 12.28
C ARG A 174 -0.75 13.25 12.18
N GLY A 175 -1.48 12.37 11.50
CA GLY A 175 -2.95 12.31 11.58
C GLY A 175 -3.43 12.03 13.01
N TYR A 176 -2.83 11.05 13.68
CA TYR A 176 -3.21 10.67 15.04
C TYR A 176 -2.92 11.76 16.09
N LEU A 177 -1.84 12.53 15.94
CA LEU A 177 -1.58 13.71 16.79
C LEU A 177 -2.70 14.76 16.69
N LEU A 178 -3.29 14.94 15.49
CA LEU A 178 -4.42 15.86 15.32
C LEU A 178 -5.68 15.28 15.98
N TRP A 179 -5.93 13.98 15.80
CA TRP A 179 -7.06 13.29 16.43
C TRP A 179 -7.01 13.33 17.96
N LEU A 180 -5.88 13.04 18.59
CA LEU A 180 -5.71 13.10 20.04
C LEU A 180 -5.90 14.52 20.61
N ALA A 181 -5.51 15.55 19.86
CA ALA A 181 -5.65 16.95 20.27
C ALA A 181 -7.08 17.50 20.09
N GLU A 182 -7.73 17.18 18.97
CA GLU A 182 -8.94 17.88 18.52
C GLU A 182 -10.19 16.96 18.44
N ARG A 183 -10.03 15.64 18.59
CA ARG A 183 -11.08 14.60 18.49
C ARG A 183 -11.97 14.72 17.25
N ARG A 184 -11.33 15.02 16.11
CA ARG A 184 -11.96 15.18 14.79
C ARG A 184 -11.01 14.79 13.66
N PRO A 185 -11.52 14.46 12.46
CA PRO A 185 -10.71 14.29 11.26
C PRO A 185 -9.97 15.58 10.85
N ARG A 186 -8.98 15.41 9.96
CA ARG A 186 -8.29 16.51 9.28
C ARG A 186 -9.25 17.24 8.34
N ARG A 187 -9.22 18.57 8.31
CA ARG A 187 -9.95 19.38 7.32
C ARG A 187 -9.14 19.50 6.02
N PRO A 188 -9.78 19.56 4.83
CA PRO A 188 -9.08 19.79 3.57
C PRO A 188 -8.19 21.04 3.62
N GLY A 189 -6.90 20.91 3.29
CA GLY A 189 -5.90 21.99 3.40
C GLY A 189 -5.33 22.24 4.80
N GLU A 190 -5.76 21.52 5.84
CA GLU A 190 -5.25 21.69 7.20
C GLU A 190 -3.83 21.09 7.32
N PRO A 191 -2.85 21.82 7.90
CA PRO A 191 -1.51 21.29 8.12
C PRO A 191 -1.51 20.30 9.30
N LEU A 192 -1.05 19.06 9.07
CA LEU A 192 -0.90 18.08 10.14
C LEU A 192 0.24 18.47 11.11
N PRO A 193 0.06 18.27 12.44
CA PRO A 193 1.12 18.45 13.43
C PRO A 193 2.42 17.73 13.04
N LEU A 194 3.57 18.32 13.39
CA LEU A 194 4.87 17.64 13.26
C LEU A 194 5.08 16.63 14.40
N LEU A 195 5.78 15.52 14.14
CA LEU A 195 6.21 14.59 15.19
C LEU A 195 7.40 15.15 15.98
N GLU A 196 8.28 15.89 15.31
CA GLU A 196 9.23 16.77 15.98
C GLU A 196 8.51 17.93 16.70
N ARG A 197 9.12 18.46 17.76
CA ARG A 197 8.61 19.68 18.42
C ARG A 197 8.93 20.90 17.54
N PRO A 198 7.94 21.67 17.05
CA PRO A 198 8.22 22.86 16.26
C PRO A 198 9.05 23.87 17.04
N ARG A 199 10.01 24.53 16.37
CA ARG A 199 10.48 25.84 16.83
C ARG A 199 9.32 26.84 16.66
N PRO A 200 9.07 27.76 17.60
CA PRO A 200 7.79 28.46 17.68
C PRO A 200 7.60 29.50 16.55
N GLY A 201 6.58 29.29 15.70
CA GLY A 201 5.94 30.37 14.92
C GLY A 201 5.71 30.12 13.42
N ALA A 202 4.59 29.47 13.03
CA ALA A 202 3.96 29.54 11.70
C ALA A 202 2.52 28.95 11.72
N THR A 203 1.58 29.54 10.96
CA THR A 203 0.16 29.11 10.84
C THR A 203 -0.54 29.77 9.64
N LEU A 204 -1.55 29.13 9.00
CA LEU A 204 -2.66 29.65 8.14
C LEU A 204 -3.57 28.45 7.62
N PRO A 205 -4.71 28.59 6.87
CA PRO A 205 -5.95 27.81 7.16
C PRO A 205 -6.65 26.95 6.03
N PRO A 206 -7.62 26.03 6.39
CA PRO A 206 -8.37 25.05 5.53
C PRO A 206 -9.83 25.42 5.09
N THR A 207 -10.56 24.68 4.19
CA THR A 207 -11.54 23.55 4.42
C THR A 207 -12.38 23.17 3.13
N VAL A 208 -13.15 22.04 3.11
CA VAL A 208 -14.25 21.59 2.15
C VAL A 208 -13.80 20.77 0.90
N GLY A 209 -14.50 19.77 0.27
CA GLY A 209 -15.81 19.04 0.43
C GLY A 209 -16.78 19.17 -0.80
N ARG A 210 -17.82 18.35 -1.14
CA ARG A 210 -18.35 16.97 -0.87
C ARG A 210 -19.55 16.67 -1.84
N ALA A 211 -19.83 15.41 -2.30
CA ALA A 211 -21.19 14.75 -2.51
C ALA A 211 -21.26 13.55 -3.53
N PRO A 212 -22.27 12.61 -3.48
CA PRO A 212 -22.03 11.15 -3.67
C PRO A 212 -22.92 10.32 -4.68
N THR A 213 -22.87 8.97 -4.60
CA THR A 213 -23.36 7.95 -5.59
C THR A 213 -24.06 6.71 -4.94
N PRO A 214 -24.75 5.80 -5.69
CA PRO A 214 -25.29 4.53 -5.13
C PRO A 214 -25.04 3.19 -5.91
N ALA A 215 -24.71 2.13 -5.15
CA ALA A 215 -25.02 0.66 -5.28
C ALA A 215 -24.62 -0.22 -6.52
N PRO A 216 -24.41 -1.58 -6.35
CA PRO A 216 -23.75 -2.46 -7.34
C PRO A 216 -24.56 -3.69 -7.87
N ALA A 217 -23.94 -4.51 -8.74
CA ALA A 217 -24.47 -5.74 -9.38
C ALA A 217 -23.34 -6.80 -9.63
N PRO A 218 -23.62 -8.07 -10.04
CA PRO A 218 -22.69 -9.21 -9.90
C PRO A 218 -21.78 -9.53 -11.10
N ALA A 219 -20.80 -10.43 -10.89
CA ALA A 219 -19.69 -10.76 -11.78
C ALA A 219 -20.02 -11.70 -12.99
N PRO A 220 -19.24 -11.63 -14.10
CA PRO A 220 -19.40 -12.46 -15.30
C PRO A 220 -18.55 -13.75 -15.29
N GLY A 221 -18.87 -14.68 -16.21
CA GLY A 221 -18.15 -15.95 -16.40
C GLY A 221 -17.12 -15.95 -17.55
N PRO A 222 -16.38 -17.06 -17.75
CA PRO A 222 -15.26 -17.13 -18.69
C PRO A 222 -15.73 -17.19 -20.16
N GLY A 223 -15.19 -16.29 -21.00
CA GLY A 223 -15.49 -16.25 -22.43
C GLY A 223 -15.47 -14.87 -23.09
N ALA A 224 -14.77 -13.88 -22.51
CA ALA A 224 -14.66 -12.56 -23.12
C ALA A 224 -13.82 -12.61 -24.41
N THR A 225 -14.44 -12.26 -25.54
CA THR A 225 -13.76 -12.16 -26.84
C THR A 225 -12.77 -10.98 -26.87
N ALA A 226 -11.84 -11.01 -27.83
CA ALA A 226 -10.81 -9.99 -28.00
C ALA A 226 -11.38 -8.65 -28.52
N GLY A 227 -12.07 -7.92 -27.65
CA GLY A 227 -12.37 -6.51 -27.86
C GLY A 227 -11.12 -5.63 -27.83
N GLU A 228 -11.27 -4.39 -28.31
CA GLU A 228 -10.26 -3.35 -28.24
C GLU A 228 -9.85 -3.06 -26.77
N PRO A 229 -8.62 -2.61 -26.51
CA PRO A 229 -8.21 -2.23 -25.16
C PRO A 229 -8.89 -0.95 -24.70
N VAL A 230 -9.28 -0.90 -23.43
CA VAL A 230 -9.77 0.30 -22.75
C VAL A 230 -8.57 1.06 -22.19
N LEU A 231 -8.44 2.33 -22.55
CA LEU A 231 -7.53 3.27 -21.89
C LEU A 231 -8.01 3.49 -20.45
N ALA A 232 -7.28 2.95 -19.47
CA ALA A 232 -7.66 2.96 -18.06
C ALA A 232 -7.25 4.26 -17.34
N GLY A 233 -6.13 4.86 -17.72
CA GLY A 233 -5.67 6.14 -17.16
C GLY A 233 -4.24 6.50 -17.56
N TYR A 234 -3.86 7.74 -17.30
CA TYR A 234 -2.51 8.27 -17.49
C TYR A 234 -1.79 8.37 -16.13
N PHE A 235 -0.47 8.23 -16.13
CA PHE A 235 0.37 8.43 -14.95
C PHE A 235 1.77 8.92 -15.35
N VAL A 236 2.51 9.51 -14.41
CA VAL A 236 3.93 9.79 -14.56
C VAL A 236 4.70 8.88 -13.62
N ALA A 237 5.80 8.31 -14.09
CA ALA A 237 6.70 7.49 -13.27
C ALA A 237 8.16 7.70 -13.67
N VAL A 238 9.08 7.35 -12.77
CA VAL A 238 10.53 7.38 -13.00
C VAL A 238 11.05 5.95 -13.22
N PRO A 239 11.42 5.55 -14.45
CA PRO A 239 11.99 4.22 -14.68
C PRO A 239 13.38 4.11 -14.06
N GLU A 240 13.50 3.26 -13.03
CA GLU A 240 14.80 2.91 -12.46
C GLU A 240 15.34 1.61 -13.10
N PRO A 241 16.67 1.37 -13.11
CA PRO A 241 17.20 0.01 -13.29
C PRO A 241 16.59 -0.96 -12.26
N VAL A 242 16.79 -2.27 -12.38
CA VAL A 242 16.58 -3.20 -11.25
C VAL A 242 17.60 -4.33 -11.28
N THR A 243 18.17 -4.61 -10.10
CA THR A 243 19.04 -5.78 -9.88
C THR A 243 18.65 -6.50 -8.59
N GLY A 244 17.62 -7.35 -8.65
CA GLY A 244 17.09 -8.11 -7.51
C GLY A 244 17.18 -9.63 -7.71
N SER A 245 17.21 -10.39 -6.60
CA SER A 245 17.26 -11.86 -6.62
C SER A 245 15.87 -12.49 -6.73
N GLY A 246 15.10 -12.11 -7.74
CA GLY A 246 13.71 -12.51 -7.99
C GLY A 246 13.14 -11.89 -9.28
N LEU A 247 13.62 -10.67 -9.57
CA LEU A 247 13.20 -9.80 -10.67
C LEU A 247 14.03 -10.00 -11.96
N PRO A 248 13.53 -9.54 -13.13
CA PRO A 248 14.35 -9.37 -14.33
C PRO A 248 15.50 -8.38 -14.10
N ARG A 249 16.56 -8.47 -14.91
CA ARG A 249 17.66 -7.50 -14.93
C ARG A 249 17.34 -6.37 -15.90
N THR A 250 16.69 -5.33 -15.43
CA THR A 250 16.25 -4.20 -16.25
C THR A 250 17.21 -3.01 -16.12
N LYS A 251 17.24 -2.16 -17.14
CA LYS A 251 17.93 -0.86 -17.14
C LYS A 251 16.97 0.31 -16.86
N LEU A 252 15.70 0.12 -17.20
CA LEU A 252 14.61 1.10 -17.11
C LEU A 252 13.30 0.35 -16.82
N LEU A 253 13.19 -0.27 -15.64
CA LEU A 253 11.96 -0.94 -15.20
C LEU A 253 10.77 0.00 -15.42
N THR A 254 9.80 -0.46 -16.20
CA THR A 254 8.60 0.32 -16.54
C THR A 254 7.38 -0.51 -16.15
N THR A 255 6.56 0.01 -15.23
CA THR A 255 5.35 -0.66 -14.72
C THR A 255 4.32 0.39 -14.28
N ALA A 256 3.04 0.05 -14.29
CA ALA A 256 1.98 0.83 -13.63
C ALA A 256 1.99 0.69 -12.10
N SER A 257 2.76 -0.26 -11.55
CA SER A 257 2.85 -0.56 -10.13
C SER A 257 3.81 0.39 -9.40
N ASP A 258 3.26 1.16 -8.46
CA ASP A 258 4.00 1.96 -7.46
C ASP A 258 4.86 1.10 -6.51
N CYS A 259 4.60 -0.21 -6.44
CA CYS A 259 5.38 -1.14 -5.61
C CYS A 259 6.83 -1.33 -6.08
N LEU A 260 7.24 -0.81 -7.24
CA LEU A 260 8.58 -0.99 -7.82
C LEU A 260 9.21 0.26 -8.47
N ILE A 261 8.46 1.34 -8.71
CA ILE A 261 9.00 2.62 -9.19
C ILE A 261 8.18 3.80 -8.62
N ASP A 262 8.86 4.88 -8.26
CA ASP A 262 8.24 6.11 -7.74
C ASP A 262 7.31 6.73 -8.81
N ARG A 263 6.05 7.04 -8.46
CA ARG A 263 5.07 7.72 -9.32
C ARG A 263 4.91 9.20 -8.92
N LEU A 264 4.62 10.06 -9.91
CA LEU A 264 4.62 11.52 -9.75
C LEU A 264 3.27 12.14 -10.15
N PRO A 265 2.75 13.12 -9.38
CA PRO A 265 3.36 13.82 -8.25
C PRO A 265 3.42 13.05 -6.92
N GLN A 266 2.75 11.89 -6.82
CA GLN A 266 2.70 11.04 -5.64
C GLN A 266 2.41 9.58 -6.06
N ASP A 267 2.67 8.60 -5.20
CA ASP A 267 2.34 7.21 -5.51
C ASP A 267 0.83 6.99 -5.66
N GLY A 268 0.45 5.99 -6.46
CA GLY A 268 -0.93 5.71 -6.84
C GLY A 268 -1.63 6.76 -7.74
N CYS A 269 -1.02 7.91 -8.09
CA CYS A 269 -1.77 8.97 -8.78
C CYS A 269 -2.14 8.65 -10.24
N TRP A 270 -3.43 8.68 -10.56
CA TRP A 270 -3.95 8.55 -11.92
C TRP A 270 -4.58 9.82 -12.43
N PHE A 271 -4.45 10.03 -13.74
CA PHE A 271 -4.92 11.22 -14.43
C PHE A 271 -5.86 10.87 -15.58
N PRO A 272 -6.96 11.62 -15.77
CA PRO A 272 -7.91 11.34 -16.83
C PRO A 272 -7.34 11.70 -18.21
N THR A 273 -6.42 12.66 -18.32
CA THR A 273 -5.71 12.96 -19.58
C THR A 273 -4.20 13.09 -19.40
N ALA A 274 -3.46 12.99 -20.51
CA ALA A 274 -2.05 13.35 -20.60
C ALA A 274 -1.77 14.80 -20.12
N GLN A 275 -2.67 15.73 -20.44
CA GLN A 275 -2.56 17.15 -20.09
C GLN A 275 -2.61 17.34 -18.57
N ASP A 276 -3.51 16.62 -17.87
CA ASP A 276 -3.65 16.71 -16.41
C ASP A 276 -2.43 16.12 -15.69
N ALA A 277 -1.89 15.01 -16.20
CA ALA A 277 -0.68 14.38 -15.66
C ALA A 277 0.54 15.31 -15.74
N LEU A 278 0.72 15.97 -16.89
CA LEU A 278 1.78 16.95 -17.09
C LEU A 278 1.56 18.20 -16.23
N ALA A 279 0.34 18.74 -16.16
CA ALA A 279 0.00 19.91 -15.35
C ALA A 279 0.18 19.67 -13.84
N ALA A 280 -0.07 18.45 -13.36
CA ALA A 280 0.19 18.08 -11.96
C ALA A 280 1.68 17.93 -11.64
N CYS A 281 2.52 17.62 -12.63
CA CYS A 281 3.98 17.49 -12.46
C CYS A 281 4.74 18.81 -12.72
N ALA A 282 4.20 19.72 -13.53
CA ALA A 282 4.81 21.01 -13.88
C ALA A 282 5.34 21.86 -12.70
N PRO A 283 4.70 21.93 -11.51
CA PRO A 283 5.22 22.71 -10.38
C PRO A 283 6.30 21.99 -9.55
N LEU A 284 6.75 20.79 -9.95
CA LEU A 284 7.70 19.98 -9.20
C LEU A 284 9.10 19.96 -9.82
N ASP A 285 10.11 19.63 -8.99
CA ASP A 285 11.45 19.24 -9.44
C ASP A 285 11.42 17.79 -9.95
N VAL A 286 10.91 17.61 -11.16
CA VAL A 286 10.73 16.30 -11.81
C VAL A 286 12.08 15.76 -12.31
N PRO A 287 12.50 14.53 -11.94
CA PRO A 287 13.72 13.93 -12.48
C PRO A 287 13.68 13.81 -14.01
N ALA A 288 14.76 14.15 -14.71
CA ALA A 288 14.84 14.08 -16.18
C ALA A 288 14.64 12.66 -16.79
N ALA A 289 14.63 11.62 -15.95
CA ALA A 289 14.28 10.25 -16.32
C ALA A 289 12.75 9.99 -16.33
N ALA A 290 11.94 10.85 -15.70
CA ALA A 290 10.48 10.70 -15.63
C ALA A 290 9.84 10.74 -17.02
N ARG A 291 8.80 9.92 -17.23
CA ARG A 291 8.05 9.84 -18.48
C ARG A 291 6.56 9.81 -18.20
N LEU A 292 5.79 10.32 -19.17
CA LEU A 292 4.35 10.14 -19.23
C LEU A 292 4.03 8.75 -19.75
N TYR A 293 3.12 8.07 -19.07
CA TYR A 293 2.59 6.76 -19.42
C TYR A 293 1.07 6.74 -19.49
N ALA A 294 0.54 5.76 -20.22
CA ALA A 294 -0.86 5.38 -20.17
C ALA A 294 -1.01 3.86 -20.05
N LEU A 295 -1.97 3.42 -19.24
CA LEU A 295 -2.30 2.02 -19.03
C LEU A 295 -3.48 1.61 -19.94
N LEU A 296 -3.29 0.55 -20.72
CA LEU A 296 -4.32 -0.04 -21.57
C LEU A 296 -4.70 -1.44 -21.05
N VAL A 297 -5.99 -1.64 -20.74
CA VAL A 297 -6.53 -2.90 -20.21
C VAL A 297 -7.47 -3.52 -21.26
N PRO A 298 -7.28 -4.78 -21.70
CA PRO A 298 -8.19 -5.40 -22.68
C PRO A 298 -9.64 -5.40 -22.16
N ALA A 299 -10.62 -5.05 -23.01
CA ALA A 299 -12.02 -4.90 -22.59
C ALA A 299 -12.60 -6.11 -21.83
N GLY A 300 -12.13 -7.33 -22.13
CA GLY A 300 -12.52 -8.55 -21.41
C GLY A 300 -12.09 -8.62 -19.94
N HIS A 301 -11.07 -7.85 -19.54
CA HIS A 301 -10.63 -7.72 -18.14
C HIS A 301 -11.09 -6.42 -17.47
N ALA A 302 -11.48 -5.39 -18.23
CA ALA A 302 -11.83 -4.08 -17.69
C ALA A 302 -12.96 -4.13 -16.64
N ALA A 303 -13.99 -4.95 -16.87
CA ALA A 303 -15.11 -5.14 -15.93
C ALA A 303 -14.72 -5.96 -14.66
N ALA A 304 -13.71 -6.83 -14.76
CA ALA A 304 -13.17 -7.56 -13.61
C ALA A 304 -12.30 -6.63 -12.76
N LEU A 305 -11.37 -5.89 -13.37
CA LEU A 305 -10.57 -4.86 -12.69
C LEU A 305 -11.46 -3.81 -12.01
N ALA A 306 -12.51 -3.32 -12.68
CA ALA A 306 -13.46 -2.40 -12.07
C ALA A 306 -14.28 -3.03 -10.92
N THR A 307 -14.41 -4.37 -10.87
CA THR A 307 -14.98 -5.08 -9.72
C THR A 307 -13.97 -5.11 -8.57
N ASP A 308 -12.73 -5.51 -8.83
CA ASP A 308 -11.67 -5.65 -7.82
C ASP A 308 -11.32 -4.29 -7.18
N ILE A 309 -11.27 -3.21 -7.97
CA ILE A 309 -11.08 -1.84 -7.47
C ILE A 309 -12.15 -1.46 -6.42
N ARG A 310 -13.41 -1.83 -6.66
CA ARG A 310 -14.52 -1.57 -5.74
C ARG A 310 -14.53 -2.53 -4.55
N ALA A 311 -14.10 -3.78 -4.75
CA ALA A 311 -14.06 -4.79 -3.70
C ALA A 311 -13.02 -4.46 -2.61
N ALA A 312 -11.89 -3.89 -3.02
CA ALA A 312 -10.82 -3.42 -2.13
C ALA A 312 -11.09 -2.03 -1.48
N ASP A 313 -12.29 -1.47 -1.63
CA ASP A 313 -12.70 -0.14 -1.11
C ASP A 313 -11.79 1.03 -1.56
N GLY A 314 -11.13 0.87 -2.72
CA GLY A 314 -10.11 1.79 -3.21
C GLY A 314 -10.70 3.03 -3.89
N HIS A 315 -10.22 4.22 -3.51
CA HIS A 315 -10.65 5.48 -4.12
C HIS A 315 -9.90 5.76 -5.44
N GLU A 316 -10.27 5.03 -6.49
CA GLU A 316 -9.70 5.15 -7.84
C GLU A 316 -10.70 5.74 -8.86
N PRO A 317 -11.08 7.03 -8.72
CA PRO A 317 -12.14 7.62 -9.53
C PRO A 317 -11.79 7.71 -11.02
N VAL A 318 -10.50 7.86 -11.36
CA VAL A 318 -10.02 7.92 -12.75
C VAL A 318 -10.12 6.56 -13.42
N LEU A 319 -9.53 5.51 -12.81
CA LEU A 319 -9.62 4.15 -13.34
C LEU A 319 -11.07 3.70 -13.47
N LEU A 320 -11.90 3.92 -12.44
CA LEU A 320 -13.31 3.51 -12.47
C LEU A 320 -14.13 4.23 -13.55
N ALA A 321 -13.96 5.54 -13.72
CA ALA A 321 -14.68 6.29 -14.76
C ALA A 321 -14.32 5.81 -16.18
N ARG A 322 -13.05 5.42 -16.38
CA ARG A 322 -12.53 4.91 -17.64
C ARG A 322 -12.98 3.46 -17.91
N LEU A 323 -12.81 2.57 -16.94
CA LEU A 323 -13.14 1.14 -17.06
C LEU A 323 -14.65 0.87 -17.17
N ASP A 324 -15.50 1.73 -16.60
CA ASP A 324 -16.96 1.68 -16.78
C ASP A 324 -17.43 2.21 -18.15
N GLY A 325 -16.53 2.70 -19.01
CA GLY A 325 -16.89 3.30 -20.30
C GLY A 325 -17.67 4.62 -20.16
N ARG A 326 -17.43 5.39 -19.09
CA ARG A 326 -18.11 6.68 -18.82
C ARG A 326 -17.31 7.90 -19.31
N ALA A 327 -16.23 7.69 -20.06
CA ALA A 327 -15.42 8.74 -20.66
C ALA A 327 -15.51 8.65 -22.19
N ASP A 328 -15.91 9.75 -22.83
CA ASP A 328 -16.15 9.85 -24.29
C ASP A 328 -14.87 9.88 -25.16
N ASP A 329 -13.73 9.47 -24.60
CA ASP A 329 -12.39 9.64 -25.17
C ASP A 329 -11.98 8.42 -26.02
N PRO A 330 -11.06 8.56 -27.01
CA PRO A 330 -10.61 7.44 -27.81
C PRO A 330 -9.83 6.39 -26.99
N ALA A 331 -10.11 5.12 -27.28
CA ALA A 331 -9.43 3.96 -26.69
C ALA A 331 -7.92 3.90 -26.98
N THR A 332 -7.48 4.55 -28.06
CA THR A 332 -6.05 4.66 -28.42
C THR A 332 -5.53 6.04 -28.02
N PRO A 333 -4.58 6.15 -27.07
CA PRO A 333 -3.97 7.43 -26.70
C PRO A 333 -3.13 8.01 -27.85
N GLU A 334 -3.40 9.25 -28.23
CA GLU A 334 -2.78 9.90 -29.41
C GLU A 334 -1.31 10.30 -29.16
N GLY A 335 -0.46 10.07 -30.17
CA GLY A 335 0.97 10.43 -30.14
C GLY A 335 1.87 9.53 -29.29
N GLY A 336 1.31 8.64 -28.47
CA GLY A 336 2.05 7.65 -27.69
C GLY A 336 2.45 6.42 -28.51
N TYR A 337 3.43 5.65 -28.03
CA TYR A 337 3.84 4.37 -28.61
C TYR A 337 3.79 3.24 -27.56
N GLN A 338 3.23 2.09 -27.93
CA GLN A 338 3.13 0.93 -27.03
C GLN A 338 4.53 0.34 -26.79
N LEU A 339 4.93 0.23 -25.53
CA LEU A 339 6.20 -0.37 -25.12
C LEU A 339 6.16 -1.90 -25.15
N GLY A 340 5.11 -2.46 -24.54
CA GLY A 340 5.03 -3.88 -24.22
C GLY A 340 3.88 -4.14 -23.24
N TRP A 341 3.87 -5.34 -22.67
CA TRP A 341 2.82 -5.82 -21.79
C TRP A 341 3.37 -6.20 -20.41
N GLU A 342 2.56 -6.07 -19.38
CA GLU A 342 2.82 -6.65 -18.07
C GLU A 342 1.56 -7.39 -17.56
N VAL A 343 1.71 -8.07 -16.42
CA VAL A 343 0.59 -8.67 -15.70
C VAL A 343 0.45 -7.98 -14.36
N LEU A 344 -0.77 -7.53 -14.08
CA LEU A 344 -1.13 -6.74 -12.91
C LEU A 344 -2.22 -7.46 -12.13
N GLY A 345 -2.31 -7.20 -10.83
CA GLY A 345 -3.48 -7.44 -9.99
C GLY A 345 -3.80 -6.18 -9.20
N TYR A 346 -5.03 -6.03 -8.72
CA TYR A 346 -5.42 -4.89 -7.89
C TYR A 346 -5.82 -5.36 -6.48
N ASP A 347 -5.28 -4.71 -5.45
CA ASP A 347 -5.56 -5.00 -4.04
C ASP A 347 -5.28 -3.78 -3.16
N HIS A 348 -5.94 -3.67 -2.01
CA HIS A 348 -5.67 -2.67 -0.96
C HIS A 348 -5.54 -1.19 -1.42
N GLY A 349 -6.09 -0.83 -2.60
CA GLY A 349 -5.99 0.51 -3.18
C GLY A 349 -4.88 0.72 -4.22
N LEU A 350 -4.16 -0.33 -4.64
CA LEU A 350 -2.94 -0.26 -5.45
C LEU A 350 -2.95 -1.30 -6.59
N LEU A 351 -2.16 -1.03 -7.65
CA LEU A 351 -1.82 -2.05 -8.66
C LEU A 351 -0.51 -2.74 -8.29
N HIS A 352 -0.56 -4.06 -8.11
CA HIS A 352 0.60 -4.92 -7.95
C HIS A 352 1.04 -5.49 -9.30
N SER A 353 2.31 -5.28 -9.69
CA SER A 353 2.88 -6.01 -10.82
C SER A 353 3.23 -7.45 -10.40
N TRP A 354 3.06 -8.41 -11.30
CA TRP A 354 3.51 -9.80 -11.11
C TRP A 354 4.99 -9.90 -10.68
N LEU A 355 5.79 -8.89 -11.05
CA LEU A 355 7.17 -8.73 -10.63
C LEU A 355 7.31 -8.47 -9.11
N CYS A 356 6.45 -7.66 -8.49
CA CYS A 356 6.53 -7.33 -7.07
C CYS A 356 5.98 -8.44 -6.15
N ASN A 357 5.44 -9.51 -6.74
CA ASN A 357 4.90 -10.67 -6.04
C ASN A 357 5.68 -11.96 -6.35
N ASP A 358 6.98 -11.82 -6.69
CA ASP A 358 7.97 -12.88 -6.98
C ASP A 358 7.63 -13.88 -8.13
N LEU A 359 6.52 -13.66 -8.84
CA LEU A 359 6.00 -14.58 -9.86
C LEU A 359 6.94 -14.74 -11.07
N TYR A 360 7.79 -13.75 -11.34
CA TYR A 360 8.67 -13.70 -12.52
C TYR A 360 9.46 -15.00 -12.73
N ARG A 361 10.22 -15.44 -11.72
CA ARG A 361 11.06 -16.63 -11.82
C ARG A 361 10.27 -17.91 -12.04
N GLU A 362 9.07 -17.99 -11.49
CA GLU A 362 8.19 -19.16 -11.57
C GLU A 362 7.57 -19.23 -12.98
N ALA A 363 6.98 -18.12 -13.47
CA ALA A 363 6.38 -18.07 -14.82
C ALA A 363 7.41 -18.22 -15.95
N VAL A 364 8.61 -17.65 -15.83
CA VAL A 364 9.71 -17.87 -16.79
C VAL A 364 10.06 -19.37 -16.91
N ARG A 365 10.08 -20.10 -15.78
CA ARG A 365 10.32 -21.56 -15.76
C ARG A 365 9.14 -22.38 -16.26
N ALA A 366 7.91 -21.99 -15.94
CA ALA A 366 6.70 -22.76 -16.25
C ALA A 366 6.17 -22.52 -17.68
N LEU A 367 6.29 -21.29 -18.19
CA LEU A 367 5.62 -20.83 -19.42
C LEU A 367 6.59 -20.45 -20.55
N ALA A 368 7.90 -20.51 -20.30
CA ALA A 368 8.96 -20.06 -21.21
C ALA A 368 8.72 -18.64 -21.77
N VAL A 369 8.25 -17.73 -20.92
CA VAL A 369 8.18 -16.29 -21.20
C VAL A 369 9.52 -15.62 -20.87
N ASP A 370 9.76 -14.45 -21.46
CA ASP A 370 10.89 -13.58 -21.15
C ASP A 370 10.46 -12.11 -21.25
N THR A 371 11.22 -11.20 -20.65
CA THR A 371 10.95 -9.76 -20.61
C THR A 371 12.09 -8.95 -21.20
N ASP A 372 11.79 -7.78 -21.74
CA ASP A 372 12.78 -6.86 -22.30
C ASP A 372 13.64 -6.14 -21.22
N ASP A 373 14.49 -5.23 -21.68
CA ASP A 373 15.34 -4.35 -20.84
C ASP A 373 14.55 -3.42 -19.89
N ARG A 374 13.22 -3.35 -20.05
CA ARG A 374 12.26 -2.61 -19.21
C ARG A 374 11.41 -3.50 -18.30
N GLY A 375 11.53 -4.84 -18.40
CA GLY A 375 10.74 -5.79 -17.61
C GLY A 375 9.37 -6.12 -18.22
N LEU A 376 9.12 -5.73 -19.47
CA LEU A 376 7.86 -5.93 -20.16
C LEU A 376 7.90 -7.18 -21.06
N LEU A 377 6.78 -7.91 -21.09
CA LEU A 377 6.51 -9.02 -22.00
C LEU A 377 6.27 -8.48 -23.42
N SER A 378 6.84 -9.15 -24.42
CA SER A 378 6.86 -8.66 -25.81
C SER A 378 5.52 -8.71 -26.56
N GLY A 379 4.43 -9.18 -25.94
CA GLY A 379 3.14 -9.28 -26.59
C GLY A 379 2.01 -9.84 -25.72
N ARG A 380 0.78 -9.48 -26.11
CA ARG A 380 -0.48 -9.79 -25.40
C ARG A 380 -0.62 -11.27 -25.02
N GLU A 381 -0.35 -12.19 -25.94
CA GLU A 381 -0.47 -13.63 -25.70
C GLU A 381 0.41 -14.11 -24.54
N ALA A 382 1.63 -13.59 -24.40
CA ALA A 382 2.52 -13.95 -23.30
C ALA A 382 1.98 -13.44 -21.95
N ALA A 383 1.44 -12.22 -21.93
CA ALA A 383 0.80 -11.66 -20.74
C ALA A 383 -0.51 -12.39 -20.39
N GLU A 384 -1.33 -12.78 -21.38
CA GLU A 384 -2.51 -13.62 -21.17
C GLU A 384 -2.12 -14.99 -20.56
N ARG A 385 -1.08 -15.67 -21.07
CA ARG A 385 -0.59 -16.92 -20.46
C ARG A 385 -0.12 -16.74 -19.01
N VAL A 386 0.63 -15.66 -18.72
CA VAL A 386 1.13 -15.37 -17.36
C VAL A 386 -0.03 -15.04 -16.42
N ALA A 387 -1.02 -14.26 -16.87
CA ALA A 387 -2.21 -13.94 -16.09
C ALA A 387 -3.07 -15.18 -15.79
N THR A 388 -3.35 -16.02 -16.79
CA THR A 388 -4.08 -17.28 -16.55
C THR A 388 -3.34 -18.18 -15.55
N TRP A 389 -2.05 -18.41 -15.77
CA TRP A 389 -1.23 -19.23 -14.87
C TRP A 389 -1.14 -18.66 -13.44
N ALA A 390 -1.08 -17.34 -13.28
CA ALA A 390 -1.06 -16.71 -11.95
C ALA A 390 -2.41 -16.82 -11.22
N ASN A 391 -3.54 -16.83 -11.96
CA ASN A 391 -4.86 -17.12 -11.38
C ASN A 391 -5.08 -18.61 -11.07
N ASP A 392 -4.41 -19.51 -11.81
CA ASP A 392 -4.43 -20.96 -11.53
C ASP A 392 -3.59 -21.34 -10.29
N LEU A 393 -2.69 -20.46 -9.84
CA LEU A 393 -1.92 -20.60 -8.60
C LEU A 393 -2.74 -20.18 -7.37
N GLY A 394 -3.28 -21.17 -6.66
CA GLY A 394 -4.05 -20.99 -5.43
C GLY A 394 -3.26 -20.52 -4.20
N ASP A 395 -1.99 -20.11 -4.36
CA ASP A 395 -1.10 -19.57 -3.33
C ASP A 395 -0.56 -18.16 -3.66
N THR A 396 -1.09 -17.49 -4.69
CA THR A 396 -0.83 -16.05 -4.93
C THR A 396 -1.72 -15.16 -4.04
N ARG A 397 -1.50 -13.83 -4.08
CA ARG A 397 -2.42 -12.87 -3.44
C ARG A 397 -3.84 -13.04 -3.99
N PRO A 398 -4.90 -12.76 -3.20
CA PRO A 398 -6.30 -12.96 -3.59
C PRO A 398 -6.80 -11.88 -4.59
N VAL A 399 -6.14 -11.77 -5.74
CA VAL A 399 -6.36 -10.74 -6.77
C VAL A 399 -6.65 -11.40 -8.11
N THR A 400 -7.50 -10.79 -8.95
CA THR A 400 -7.60 -11.23 -10.34
C THR A 400 -6.38 -10.74 -11.11
N TRP A 401 -5.48 -11.63 -11.51
CA TRP A 401 -4.36 -11.26 -12.38
C TRP A 401 -4.86 -11.02 -13.82
N PHE A 402 -4.47 -9.90 -14.41
CA PHE A 402 -4.87 -9.51 -15.78
C PHE A 402 -3.68 -8.97 -16.59
N PRO A 403 -3.67 -9.18 -17.91
CA PRO A 403 -2.70 -8.58 -18.81
C PRO A 403 -3.05 -7.10 -19.08
N ALA A 404 -2.03 -6.24 -19.11
CA ALA A 404 -2.19 -4.85 -19.51
C ALA A 404 -1.00 -4.40 -20.39
N ALA A 405 -1.20 -3.37 -21.21
CA ALA A 405 -0.16 -2.78 -22.04
C ALA A 405 0.17 -1.36 -21.59
N LEU A 406 1.45 -0.99 -21.70
CA LEU A 406 1.92 0.37 -21.42
C LEU A 406 2.23 1.13 -22.71
N VAL A 407 1.84 2.40 -22.74
CA VAL A 407 2.16 3.37 -23.78
C VAL A 407 3.02 4.49 -23.20
N GLU A 408 4.09 4.88 -23.88
CA GLU A 408 4.99 5.99 -23.50
C GLU A 408 4.92 7.13 -24.52
N TRP A 409 5.24 8.35 -24.11
CA TRP A 409 5.55 9.47 -25.00
C TRP A 409 7.05 9.79 -24.94
N ASN A 410 7.68 9.96 -26.10
CA ASN A 410 9.14 10.19 -26.21
C ASN A 410 9.63 11.54 -25.67
N ALA A 411 8.72 12.46 -25.31
CA ALA A 411 9.08 13.72 -24.70
C ALA A 411 9.43 13.50 -23.21
N PRO A 412 10.61 13.95 -22.73
CA PRO A 412 10.81 14.11 -21.30
C PRO A 412 9.84 15.18 -20.78
N ILE A 413 9.48 15.09 -19.51
CA ILE A 413 8.59 16.08 -18.88
C ILE A 413 9.40 17.35 -18.62
N GLU A 414 9.09 18.41 -19.35
CA GLU A 414 9.64 19.74 -19.12
C GLU A 414 8.98 20.36 -17.87
N THR A 415 9.76 21.07 -17.05
CA THR A 415 9.29 21.77 -15.85
C THR A 415 9.54 23.26 -15.99
N ASP A 416 8.64 24.09 -15.46
CA ASP A 416 8.80 25.56 -15.42
C ASP A 416 9.78 26.01 -14.31
N PHE A 417 10.50 25.08 -13.69
CA PHE A 417 11.30 25.31 -12.49
C PHE A 417 12.74 25.68 -12.85
N GLU A 418 13.09 26.97 -12.81
CA GLU A 418 14.50 27.38 -12.88
C GLU A 418 15.26 26.81 -11.67
N PRO A 419 16.31 25.98 -11.86
CA PRO A 419 17.01 25.37 -10.75
C PRO A 419 17.81 26.42 -9.97
N ILE A 420 17.53 26.53 -8.67
CA ILE A 420 18.29 27.39 -7.75
C ILE A 420 19.72 26.80 -7.64
N THR A 421 20.66 27.43 -8.32
CA THR A 421 22.00 26.86 -8.60
C THR A 421 22.95 26.92 -7.40
N THR A 422 22.75 26.03 -6.44
CA THR A 422 23.73 25.70 -5.38
C THR A 422 23.91 24.20 -5.21
N GLU A 423 25.13 23.73 -5.49
CA GLU A 423 25.52 22.31 -5.67
C GLU A 423 24.85 21.57 -6.85
N ALA A 424 25.55 20.57 -7.38
CA ALA A 424 25.01 19.70 -8.43
C ALA A 424 24.13 18.61 -7.79
N PRO A 425 22.99 18.25 -8.40
CA PRO A 425 22.13 17.21 -7.86
C PRO A 425 22.90 15.89 -7.75
N ARG A 426 22.92 15.32 -6.54
CA ARG A 426 23.38 13.94 -6.36
C ARG A 426 22.39 13.03 -7.09
N PRO A 427 22.84 12.01 -7.84
CA PRO A 427 21.92 11.09 -8.49
C PRO A 427 21.02 10.45 -7.42
N PRO A 428 19.71 10.29 -7.67
CA PRO A 428 18.79 9.67 -6.73
C PRO A 428 19.31 8.28 -6.36
N ARG A 429 19.18 7.91 -5.07
CA ARG A 429 19.55 6.56 -4.62
C ARG A 429 18.48 5.58 -5.14
N PRO A 430 18.83 4.65 -6.04
CA PRO A 430 17.84 3.74 -6.60
C PRO A 430 17.28 2.83 -5.51
N TRP A 431 16.02 2.41 -5.63
CA TRP A 431 15.27 1.87 -4.50
C TRP A 431 15.94 0.66 -3.84
N TRP A 432 16.42 -0.33 -4.61
CA TRP A 432 17.11 -1.52 -4.08
C TRP A 432 18.46 -1.22 -3.41
N HIS A 433 19.07 -0.06 -3.71
CA HIS A 433 20.26 0.41 -2.99
C HIS A 433 19.94 1.01 -1.61
N ARG A 434 18.66 1.23 -1.29
CA ARG A 434 18.17 1.55 0.05
C ARG A 434 18.09 0.29 0.94
N PHE A 435 18.05 -0.92 0.35
CA PHE A 435 17.95 -2.22 1.05
C PHE A 435 19.30 -2.97 1.22
N THR A 436 20.39 -2.45 0.66
CA THR A 436 21.70 -3.15 0.60
C THR A 436 22.85 -2.42 1.31
N ALA A 437 22.52 -1.40 2.10
CA ALA A 437 23.46 -0.62 2.91
C ALA A 437 22.95 -0.49 4.37
N GLY A 438 22.91 -1.63 5.06
CA GLY A 438 22.55 -1.79 6.48
C GLY A 438 23.05 -3.14 6.97
#